data_AF-A0A841YHV9-F1
#
_entry.id   AF-A0A841YHV9-F1
#
_cell.length_a   1.000
_cell.length_b   1.000
_cell.length_c   1.000
_cell.angle_alpha   90.00
_cell.angle_beta   90.00
_cell.angle_gamma   90.00
#
_symmetry.space_group_name_H-M   'P 1'
#
loop_
_entity.id
_entity.type
_entity.pdbx_description
1 polymer ?
#
loop_
_entity_poly.entity_id
_entity_poly.type
_entity_poly.pdbx_seq_one_letter_code
_entity_poly.pdbx_strand_id
1 'polypeptide(L)'
;MGVVKINFGKMKPIFKNTRYKILEYESKFYLIDMDRDFYGFILFALSWLIPKKAILITQTDADDLINKKTYKPHYSTQVILLMCVIIISNLVLPPFLMKFVEGQFKGGLIISLCILSIFGVLIRIIHSKRDKINYKNREGNQEVLIKLRPQKWTYCFKSLCVYVLFLAVVIIGAFLSTVVEGYWILSFCYTIVIFIFLLTNYLAYNADDYKIEILEVN
;
A
#
# COMPACT_ATOMS: atom_id res chain seq x y z
N MET A 1 -24.31 23.05 9.39
CA MET A 1 -24.25 21.58 9.22
C MET A 1 -24.59 21.28 7.76
N GLY A 2 -23.57 21.01 6.94
CA GLY A 2 -23.77 20.70 5.51
C GLY A 2 -24.41 19.32 5.36
N VAL A 3 -25.40 19.21 4.47
CA VAL A 3 -26.09 17.96 4.16
C VAL A 3 -25.09 16.97 3.58
N VAL A 4 -24.72 15.95 4.36
CA VAL A 4 -23.94 14.80 3.88
C VAL A 4 -24.82 14.01 2.92
N LYS A 5 -24.72 14.30 1.61
CA LYS A 5 -25.33 13.45 0.59
C LYS A 5 -24.56 12.15 0.50
N ILE A 6 -25.16 11.06 0.96
CA ILE A 6 -24.63 9.71 0.79
C ILE A 6 -24.96 9.29 -0.64
N ASN A 7 -23.92 9.17 -1.45
CA ASN A 7 -24.01 8.81 -2.84
C ASN A 7 -23.50 7.39 -3.07
N PHE A 8 -23.90 6.76 -4.17
CA PHE A 8 -23.43 5.42 -4.54
C PHE A 8 -22.65 5.51 -5.84
N GLY A 9 -21.48 4.87 -5.89
CA GLY A 9 -20.71 4.77 -7.11
C GLY A 9 -19.84 3.53 -7.14
N LYS A 10 -19.37 3.22 -8.34
CA LYS A 10 -18.70 1.97 -8.63
C LYS A 10 -17.21 2.17 -8.76
N MET A 11 -16.44 1.34 -8.05
CA MET A 11 -14.99 1.36 -8.17
C MET A 11 -14.53 0.40 -9.26
N LYS A 12 -13.65 0.87 -10.14
CA LYS A 12 -13.05 0.11 -11.23
C LYS A 12 -11.52 0.07 -11.07
N PRO A 13 -10.88 -1.11 -11.24
CA PRO A 13 -9.44 -1.22 -11.22
C PRO A 13 -8.84 -0.62 -12.49
N ILE A 14 -7.61 -0.10 -12.40
CA ILE A 14 -6.81 0.31 -13.55
C ILE A 14 -5.91 -0.85 -13.96
N PHE A 15 -5.72 -1.05 -15.26
CA PHE A 15 -4.88 -2.14 -15.77
C PHE A 15 -3.44 -2.02 -15.28
N LYS A 16 -2.95 -3.07 -14.58
CA LYS A 16 -1.58 -3.15 -14.02
C LYS A 16 -1.18 -1.97 -13.12
N ASN A 17 -2.14 -1.29 -12.50
CA ASN A 17 -1.87 -0.23 -11.55
C ASN A 17 -2.60 -0.49 -10.24
N THR A 18 -1.84 -0.70 -9.17
CA THR A 18 -2.41 -1.00 -7.84
C THR A 18 -2.65 0.25 -7.01
N ARG A 19 -1.92 1.33 -7.30
CA ARG A 19 -1.99 2.61 -6.61
C ARG A 19 -3.25 3.41 -6.93
N TYR A 20 -3.65 3.45 -8.20
CA TYR A 20 -4.80 4.24 -8.64
C TYR A 20 -6.02 3.38 -8.90
N LYS A 21 -7.20 3.91 -8.56
CA LYS A 21 -8.49 3.32 -8.92
C LYS A 21 -9.41 4.38 -9.49
N ILE A 22 -10.33 3.98 -10.34
CA ILE A 22 -11.34 4.87 -10.92
C ILE A 22 -12.65 4.69 -10.16
N LEU A 23 -13.25 5.80 -9.77
CA LEU A 23 -14.60 5.84 -9.20
C LEU A 23 -15.54 6.48 -10.21
N GLU A 24 -16.57 5.74 -10.57
CA GLU A 24 -17.65 6.21 -11.43
C GLU A 24 -18.85 6.59 -10.56
N TYR A 25 -19.28 7.84 -10.67
CA TYR A 25 -20.41 8.39 -9.91
C TYR A 25 -21.11 9.48 -10.73
N GLU A 26 -22.43 9.38 -10.92
CA GLU A 26 -23.24 10.36 -11.68
C GLU A 26 -22.62 10.75 -13.04
N SER A 27 -22.18 9.75 -13.81
CA SER A 27 -21.51 9.94 -15.11
C SER A 27 -20.22 10.77 -15.05
N LYS A 28 -19.67 10.99 -13.86
CA LYS A 28 -18.34 11.57 -13.62
C LYS A 28 -17.36 10.48 -13.22
N PHE A 29 -16.12 10.66 -13.64
CA PHE A 29 -15.03 9.74 -13.36
C PHE A 29 -14.00 10.42 -12.48
N TYR A 30 -13.62 9.75 -11.39
CA TYR A 30 -12.65 10.25 -10.44
C TYR A 30 -11.47 9.29 -10.34
N LEU A 31 -10.26 9.81 -10.52
CA LEU A 31 -9.02 9.09 -10.30
C LEU A 31 -8.60 9.24 -8.84
N ILE A 32 -8.63 8.14 -8.08
CA ILE A 32 -8.28 8.12 -6.66
C ILE A 32 -6.87 7.58 -6.49
N ASP A 33 -6.02 8.31 -5.75
CA ASP A 33 -4.69 7.85 -5.34
C ASP A 33 -4.78 7.14 -3.98
N MET A 34 -4.65 5.81 -3.97
CA MET A 34 -4.78 5.01 -2.76
C MET A 34 -3.57 5.13 -1.82
N ASP A 35 -2.39 5.46 -2.37
CA ASP A 35 -1.12 5.51 -1.65
C ASP A 35 -0.69 6.95 -1.28
N ARG A 36 -1.51 7.97 -1.52
CA ARG A 36 -1.17 9.36 -1.19
C ARG A 36 -1.01 9.59 0.32
N ASP A 37 -1.80 8.89 1.13
CA ASP A 37 -1.82 9.06 2.58
C ASP A 37 -1.05 7.95 3.30
N PHE A 38 -0.19 8.33 4.24
CA PHE A 38 0.61 7.40 5.06
C PHE A 38 -0.26 6.40 5.85
N TYR A 39 -1.40 6.85 6.35
CA TYR A 39 -2.35 5.98 7.06
C TYR A 39 -3.03 4.99 6.13
N GLY A 40 -3.36 5.43 4.91
CA GLY A 40 -3.80 4.53 3.86
C GLY A 40 -2.76 3.44 3.69
N PHE A 41 -1.49 3.85 3.54
CA PHE A 41 -0.34 2.95 3.39
C PHE A 41 -0.28 1.87 4.49
N ILE A 42 -0.15 2.22 5.77
CA ILE A 42 0.09 1.23 6.85
C ILE A 42 -1.20 0.60 7.39
N LEU A 43 -2.26 1.40 7.57
CA LEU A 43 -3.51 1.00 8.23
C LEU A 43 -4.63 0.79 7.22
N PHE A 44 -4.40 -0.09 6.25
CA PHE A 44 -5.33 -0.24 5.13
C PHE A 44 -6.72 -0.70 5.53
N ALA A 45 -6.84 -1.55 6.55
CA ALA A 45 -8.15 -2.00 7.05
C ALA A 45 -8.96 -0.86 7.67
N LEU A 46 -8.32 0.24 8.08
CA LEU A 46 -8.99 1.43 8.59
C LEU A 46 -9.04 2.56 7.57
N SER A 47 -8.55 2.32 6.35
CA SER A 47 -8.43 3.38 5.33
C SER A 47 -9.77 3.95 4.89
N TRP A 48 -10.89 3.23 5.04
CA TRP A 48 -12.25 3.74 4.76
C TRP A 48 -12.69 4.87 5.72
N LEU A 49 -12.01 5.01 6.88
CA LEU A 49 -12.30 6.09 7.82
C LEU A 49 -11.69 7.42 7.35
N ILE A 50 -10.71 7.36 6.45
CA ILE A 50 -9.87 8.47 6.05
C ILE A 50 -10.31 8.97 4.68
N PRO A 51 -10.57 10.27 4.52
CA PRO A 51 -10.90 10.82 3.22
C PRO A 51 -9.69 10.75 2.29
N LYS A 52 -9.95 10.46 1.02
CA LYS A 52 -8.94 10.33 -0.01
C LYS A 52 -9.08 11.46 -1.02
N LYS A 53 -7.95 11.89 -1.56
CA LYS A 53 -7.95 12.86 -2.67
C LYS A 53 -8.23 12.14 -3.98
N ALA A 54 -9.16 12.70 -4.72
CA ALA A 54 -9.56 12.23 -6.03
C ALA A 54 -9.44 13.38 -7.03
N ILE A 55 -9.11 13.05 -8.28
CA ILE A 55 -9.00 14.02 -9.37
C ILE A 55 -10.13 13.73 -10.34
N LEU A 56 -10.91 14.75 -10.72
CA LEU A 56 -11.90 14.60 -11.77
C LEU A 56 -11.18 14.36 -13.11
N ILE A 57 -11.57 13.30 -13.83
CA ILE A 57 -11.02 12.95 -15.14
C ILE A 57 -12.14 12.83 -16.18
N THR A 58 -11.78 12.98 -17.45
CA THR A 58 -12.72 12.78 -18.56
C THR A 58 -13.04 11.30 -18.72
N GLN A 59 -14.20 10.97 -19.31
CA GLN A 59 -14.56 9.59 -19.64
C GLN A 59 -13.52 8.94 -20.56
N THR A 60 -13.02 9.68 -21.55
CA THR A 60 -11.99 9.19 -22.46
C THR A 60 -10.69 8.83 -21.74
N ASP A 61 -10.25 9.66 -20.78
CA ASP A 61 -9.06 9.34 -19.97
C ASP A 61 -9.31 8.14 -19.05
N ALA A 62 -10.52 8.00 -18.50
CA ALA A 62 -10.91 6.86 -17.67
C ALA A 62 -10.90 5.55 -18.47
N ASP A 63 -11.52 5.54 -19.64
CA ASP A 63 -11.58 4.39 -20.53
C ASP A 63 -10.19 4.00 -21.02
N ASP A 64 -9.34 4.98 -21.36
CA ASP A 64 -7.95 4.73 -21.70
C ASP A 64 -7.19 4.07 -20.55
N LEU A 65 -7.35 4.55 -19.30
CA LEU A 65 -6.69 3.98 -18.12
C LEU A 65 -7.19 2.56 -17.79
N ILE A 66 -8.49 2.30 -17.98
CA ILE A 66 -9.08 0.98 -17.77
C ILE A 66 -8.59 0.00 -18.85
N ASN A 67 -8.54 0.45 -20.10
CA ASN A 67 -8.34 -0.41 -21.27
C ASN A 67 -6.90 -0.44 -21.80
N LYS A 68 -5.97 0.40 -21.31
CA LYS A 68 -4.62 0.56 -21.92
C LYS A 68 -3.88 -0.78 -22.00
N LYS A 69 -3.89 -1.36 -23.20
CA LYS A 69 -3.13 -2.57 -23.57
C LYS A 69 -1.61 -2.31 -23.68
N THR A 70 -1.19 -1.06 -23.81
CA THR A 70 0.23 -0.67 -23.97
C THR A 70 0.89 -0.35 -22.63
N TYR A 71 0.94 -1.34 -21.75
CA TYR A 71 1.87 -1.35 -20.63
C TYR A 71 3.26 -1.75 -21.14
N LYS A 72 4.20 -0.81 -21.22
CA LYS A 72 5.62 -1.14 -21.38
C LYS A 72 6.21 -1.32 -19.98
N PRO A 73 6.63 -2.54 -19.58
CA PRO A 73 7.33 -2.73 -18.32
C PRO A 73 8.62 -1.93 -18.35
N HIS A 74 8.68 -0.84 -17.59
CA HIS A 74 9.94 -0.14 -17.37
C HIS A 74 10.66 -0.81 -16.19
N TYR A 75 11.62 -1.68 -16.51
CA TYR A 75 12.53 -2.22 -15.51
C TYR A 75 13.46 -1.08 -15.03
N SER A 76 13.05 -0.37 -14.00
CA SER A 76 13.93 0.58 -13.32
C SER A 76 15.05 -0.20 -12.63
N THR A 77 16.29 0.05 -13.07
CA THR A 77 17.56 -0.42 -12.48
C THR A 77 17.59 -0.24 -10.95
N GLN A 78 16.88 0.76 -10.44
CA GLN A 78 16.75 1.02 -9.00
C GLN A 78 16.08 -0.11 -8.22
N VAL A 79 15.12 -0.84 -8.82
CA VAL A 79 14.50 -2.00 -8.14
C VAL A 79 15.42 -3.19 -8.13
N ILE A 80 16.16 -3.43 -9.21
CA ILE A 80 17.14 -4.51 -9.27
C ILE A 80 18.23 -4.25 -8.22
N LEU A 81 18.76 -3.02 -8.18
CA LEU A 81 19.75 -2.60 -7.19
C LEU A 81 19.21 -2.75 -5.75
N LEU A 82 17.97 -2.35 -5.49
CA LEU A 82 17.34 -2.52 -4.18
C LEU A 82 17.18 -3.99 -3.80
N MET A 83 16.75 -4.87 -4.72
CA MET A 83 16.66 -6.30 -4.45
C MET A 83 18.03 -6.88 -4.08
N CYS A 84 19.09 -6.49 -4.79
CA CYS A 84 20.45 -6.87 -4.42
C CYS A 84 20.84 -6.38 -3.03
N VAL A 85 20.56 -5.10 -2.70
CA VAL A 85 20.83 -4.53 -1.37
C VAL A 85 20.08 -5.31 -0.29
N ILE A 86 18.82 -5.68 -0.52
CA ILE A 86 18.00 -6.41 0.47
C ILE A 86 18.54 -7.83 0.69
N ILE A 87 18.95 -8.52 -0.36
CA ILE A 87 19.55 -9.85 -0.26
C ILE A 87 20.88 -9.76 0.51
N ILE A 88 21.74 -8.81 0.14
CA ILE A 88 23.04 -8.59 0.81
C ILE A 88 22.82 -8.19 2.26
N SER A 89 21.89 -7.28 2.56
CA SER A 89 21.57 -6.88 3.92
C SER A 89 20.99 -8.03 4.74
N ASN A 90 20.09 -8.85 4.20
CA ASN A 90 19.58 -10.02 4.93
C ASN A 90 20.64 -11.10 5.16
N LEU A 91 21.67 -11.18 4.31
CA LEU A 91 22.76 -12.14 4.46
C LEU A 91 23.85 -11.65 5.42
N VAL A 92 24.23 -10.37 5.34
CA VAL A 92 25.37 -9.80 6.06
C VAL A 92 24.97 -9.19 7.39
N LEU A 93 23.80 -8.54 7.47
CA LEU A 93 23.40 -7.76 8.63
C LEU A 93 23.12 -8.63 9.88
N PRO A 94 22.43 -9.78 9.80
CA PRO A 94 22.22 -10.63 10.98
C PRO A 94 23.52 -11.13 11.64
N PRO A 95 24.49 -11.75 10.91
CA PRO A 95 25.73 -12.22 11.52
C PRO A 95 26.66 -11.07 11.94
N PHE A 96 26.65 -9.94 11.22
CA PHE A 96 27.41 -8.75 11.60
C PHE A 96 26.90 -8.17 12.93
N LEU A 97 25.57 -8.00 13.06
CA LEU A 97 24.97 -7.46 14.28
C LEU A 97 25.11 -8.41 15.47
N MET A 98 25.03 -9.73 15.28
CA MET A 98 25.29 -10.67 16.38
C MET A 98 26.72 -10.50 16.92
N LYS A 99 27.73 -10.59 16.05
CA LYS A 99 29.14 -10.44 16.46
C LYS A 99 29.46 -9.08 17.08
N PHE A 100 28.84 -8.01 16.59
CA PHE A 100 29.14 -6.65 17.06
C PHE A 100 28.33 -6.26 18.31
N VAL A 101 27.16 -6.88 18.53
CA VAL A 101 26.20 -6.45 19.56
C VAL A 101 26.05 -7.44 20.73
N GLU A 102 26.38 -8.73 20.55
CA GLU A 102 26.39 -9.74 21.64
C GLU A 102 27.27 -9.34 22.83
N GLY A 103 28.28 -8.49 22.62
CA GLY A 103 29.16 -8.02 23.70
C GLY A 103 28.60 -6.85 24.56
N GLN A 104 27.52 -6.18 24.15
CA GLN A 104 27.14 -4.88 24.76
C GLN A 104 25.63 -4.65 24.94
N PHE A 105 24.72 -5.24 24.12
CA PHE A 105 23.29 -4.89 24.17
C PHE A 105 22.34 -6.05 23.88
N LYS A 106 21.46 -6.37 24.84
CA LYS A 106 20.25 -7.20 24.61
C LYS A 106 19.29 -6.64 23.54
N GLY A 107 19.49 -5.39 23.09
CA GLY A 107 18.69 -4.71 22.07
C GLY A 107 19.14 -4.89 20.62
N GLY A 108 20.26 -5.57 20.35
CA GLY A 108 20.80 -5.72 18.99
C GLY A 108 19.84 -6.40 18.00
N LEU A 109 19.10 -7.40 18.49
CA LEU A 109 18.11 -8.13 17.70
C LEU A 109 16.90 -7.24 17.34
N ILE A 110 16.46 -6.38 18.27
CA ILE A 110 15.36 -5.43 18.01
C ILE A 110 15.79 -4.42 16.95
N ILE A 111 17.03 -3.93 17.01
CA ILE A 111 17.60 -3.01 16.02
C ILE A 111 17.67 -3.68 14.64
N SER A 112 18.09 -4.95 14.58
CA SER A 112 18.07 -5.74 13.34
C SER A 112 16.67 -5.81 12.73
N LEU A 113 15.65 -6.16 13.53
CA LEU A 113 14.26 -6.24 13.06
C LEU A 113 13.73 -4.89 12.57
N CYS A 114 14.08 -3.79 13.24
CA CYS A 114 13.73 -2.44 12.79
C CYS A 114 14.34 -2.13 11.41
N ILE A 115 15.62 -2.45 11.21
CA ILE A 115 16.31 -2.23 9.92
C ILE A 115 15.68 -3.07 8.80
N LEU A 116 15.35 -4.34 9.08
CA LEU A 116 14.67 -5.22 8.11
C LEU A 116 13.27 -4.70 7.75
N SER A 117 12.53 -4.19 8.73
CA SER A 117 11.21 -3.59 8.50
C SER A 117 11.28 -2.36 7.59
N ILE A 118 12.33 -1.54 7.73
CA ILE A 118 12.59 -0.40 6.84
C ILE A 118 12.75 -0.85 5.39
N PHE A 119 13.46 -1.95 5.13
CA PHE A 119 13.59 -2.48 3.77
C PHE A 119 12.24 -2.88 3.16
N GLY A 120 11.37 -3.56 3.91
CA GLY A 120 10.02 -3.89 3.44
C GLY A 120 9.20 -2.65 3.06
N VAL A 121 9.29 -1.58 3.86
CA VAL A 121 8.65 -0.29 3.57
C VAL A 121 9.25 0.37 2.32
N LEU A 122 10.57 0.36 2.17
CA LEU A 122 11.25 0.94 1.00
C LEU A 122 10.84 0.25 -0.31
N ILE A 123 10.76 -1.09 -0.33
CA ILE A 123 10.28 -1.84 -1.51
C ILE A 123 8.90 -1.32 -1.93
N ARG A 124 8.00 -1.19 -0.95
CA ARG A 124 6.64 -0.74 -1.23
C ARG A 124 6.57 0.71 -1.69
N ILE A 125 7.37 1.62 -1.11
CA ILE A 125 7.46 3.01 -1.59
C ILE A 125 7.88 3.04 -3.06
N ILE A 126 8.85 2.20 -3.45
CA ILE A 126 9.33 2.13 -4.82
C ILE A 126 8.27 1.54 -5.75
N HIS A 127 7.57 0.48 -5.32
CA HIS A 127 6.42 -0.06 -6.05
C HIS A 127 5.37 1.02 -6.30
N SER A 128 4.99 1.77 -5.25
CA SER A 128 4.03 2.88 -5.34
C SER A 128 4.52 4.02 -6.25
N LYS A 129 5.82 4.30 -6.27
CA LYS A 129 6.42 5.29 -7.20
C LYS A 129 6.40 4.83 -8.65
N ARG A 130 6.59 3.53 -8.92
CA ARG A 130 6.49 2.96 -10.26
C ARG A 130 5.07 3.00 -10.80
N ASP A 131 4.10 2.75 -9.92
CA ASP A 131 2.68 2.82 -10.25
C ASP A 131 2.18 4.28 -10.32
N LYS A 132 3.04 5.28 -10.08
CA LYS A 132 2.64 6.69 -10.14
C LYS A 132 2.30 7.11 -11.57
N ILE A 133 1.05 7.51 -11.81
CA ILE A 133 0.63 8.08 -13.08
C ILE A 133 0.94 9.58 -13.04
N ASN A 134 1.66 10.07 -14.05
CA ASN A 134 1.91 11.50 -14.24
C ASN A 134 0.65 12.17 -14.83
N TYR A 135 -0.33 12.44 -13.96
CA TYR A 135 -1.54 13.20 -14.30
C TYR A 135 -1.51 14.64 -13.76
N LYS A 136 -0.48 14.99 -12.98
CA LYS A 136 -0.20 16.38 -12.60
C LYS A 136 0.24 17.13 -13.86
N ASN A 137 -0.49 18.21 -14.21
CA ASN A 137 -0.24 19.17 -15.28
C ASN A 137 -1.16 19.11 -16.52
N ARG A 138 -2.43 18.70 -16.39
CA ARG A 138 -3.47 19.25 -17.28
C ARG A 138 -4.16 20.40 -16.56
N GLU A 139 -4.08 21.60 -17.13
CA GLU A 139 -4.80 22.78 -16.65
C GLU A 139 -6.30 22.44 -16.53
N GLY A 140 -6.89 22.63 -15.34
CA GLY A 140 -8.32 22.37 -15.10
C GLY A 140 -8.66 21.13 -14.26
N ASN A 141 -7.70 20.36 -13.77
CA ASN A 141 -7.97 19.22 -12.89
C ASN A 141 -8.45 19.67 -11.49
N GLN A 142 -9.74 19.49 -11.19
CA GLN A 142 -10.30 19.73 -9.86
C GLN A 142 -9.94 18.58 -8.91
N GLU A 143 -9.27 18.91 -7.80
CA GLU A 143 -8.99 17.97 -6.70
C GLU A 143 -10.17 18.00 -5.71
N VAL A 144 -10.74 16.82 -5.44
CA VAL A 144 -11.90 16.65 -4.55
C VAL A 144 -11.51 15.70 -3.42
N LEU A 145 -11.93 16.00 -2.19
CA LEU A 145 -11.80 15.08 -1.06
C LEU A 145 -13.04 14.18 -0.97
N ILE A 146 -12.82 12.88 -1.11
CA ILE A 146 -13.86 11.86 -1.13
C ILE A 146 -13.61 10.83 -0.03
N LYS A 147 -14.62 10.60 0.81
CA LYS A 147 -14.63 9.49 1.76
C LYS A 147 -15.37 8.30 1.15
N LEU A 148 -14.72 7.14 1.18
CA LEU A 148 -15.20 5.91 0.55
C LEU A 148 -15.48 4.87 1.61
N ARG A 149 -16.70 4.33 1.64
CA ARG A 149 -17.05 3.22 2.53
C ARG A 149 -17.64 2.07 1.71
N PRO A 150 -17.20 0.82 1.91
CA PRO A 150 -17.84 -0.33 1.29
C PRO A 150 -19.34 -0.34 1.60
N GLN A 151 -20.18 -0.67 0.62
CA GLN A 151 -21.62 -0.74 0.87
C GLN A 151 -21.97 -1.86 1.86
N LYS A 152 -21.29 -3.01 1.75
CA LYS A 152 -21.50 -4.19 2.60
C LYS A 152 -20.50 -4.22 3.76
N TRP A 153 -21.01 -4.32 4.97
CA TRP A 153 -20.21 -4.43 6.19
C TRP A 153 -19.32 -5.69 6.24
N THR A 154 -19.72 -6.75 5.52
CA THR A 154 -18.95 -7.99 5.40
C THR A 154 -17.57 -7.77 4.79
N TYR A 155 -17.42 -6.84 3.86
CA TYR A 155 -16.11 -6.49 3.29
C TYR A 155 -15.23 -5.77 4.30
N CYS A 156 -15.81 -4.87 5.10
CA CYS A 156 -15.09 -4.22 6.17
C CYS A 156 -14.53 -5.26 7.17
N PHE A 157 -15.41 -6.14 7.63
CA PHE A 157 -15.02 -7.22 8.55
C PHE A 157 -13.95 -8.14 7.95
N LYS A 158 -14.10 -8.57 6.69
CA LYS A 158 -13.11 -9.40 6.01
C LYS A 158 -11.75 -8.70 5.91
N SER A 159 -11.72 -7.42 5.53
CA SER A 159 -10.47 -6.66 5.46
C SER A 159 -9.81 -6.53 6.84
N LEU A 160 -10.59 -6.36 7.90
CA LEU A 160 -10.08 -6.31 9.27
C LEU A 160 -9.52 -7.67 9.71
N CYS A 161 -10.22 -8.78 9.45
CA CYS A 161 -9.73 -10.12 9.75
C CYS A 161 -8.41 -10.43 9.03
N VAL A 162 -8.30 -10.09 7.74
CA VAL A 162 -7.06 -10.24 6.97
C VAL A 162 -5.94 -9.42 7.61
N TYR A 163 -6.20 -8.17 7.97
CA TYR A 163 -5.21 -7.32 8.64
C TYR A 163 -4.72 -7.92 9.96
N VAL A 164 -5.63 -8.35 10.84
CA VAL A 164 -5.29 -8.95 12.14
C VAL A 164 -4.51 -10.26 11.96
N LEU A 165 -4.88 -11.08 10.99
CA LEU A 165 -4.18 -12.32 10.68
C LEU A 165 -2.74 -12.06 10.24
N PHE A 166 -2.52 -11.14 9.29
CA PHE A 166 -1.17 -10.81 8.85
C PHE A 166 -0.36 -10.11 9.94
N LEU A 167 -0.99 -9.27 10.76
CA LEU A 167 -0.33 -8.66 11.92
C LEU A 167 0.14 -9.73 12.90
N ALA A 168 -0.68 -10.75 13.18
CA ALA A 168 -0.28 -11.88 14.01
C ALA A 168 0.90 -12.64 13.40
N VAL A 169 0.91 -12.88 12.07
CA VAL A 169 2.05 -13.53 11.38
C VAL A 169 3.32 -12.69 11.50
N VAL A 170 3.25 -11.37 11.36
CA VAL A 170 4.40 -10.47 11.56
C VAL A 170 4.92 -10.54 12.99
N ILE A 171 4.04 -10.51 13.99
CA ILE A 171 4.42 -10.61 15.42
C ILE A 171 5.09 -11.96 15.72
N ILE A 172 4.51 -13.06 15.24
CA ILE A 172 5.08 -14.40 15.39
C ILE A 172 6.43 -14.48 14.67
N GLY A 173 6.54 -13.96 13.45
CA GLY A 173 7.79 -13.92 12.70
C GLY A 173 8.87 -13.12 13.41
N ALA A 174 8.52 -11.99 14.04
CA ALA A 174 9.44 -11.19 14.85
C ALA A 174 9.91 -12.00 16.07
N PHE A 175 8.99 -12.62 16.80
CA PHE A 175 9.32 -13.47 17.95
C PHE A 175 10.25 -14.64 17.57
N LEU A 176 9.92 -15.38 16.51
CA LEU A 176 10.76 -16.47 16.03
C LEU A 176 12.15 -15.98 15.64
N SER A 177 12.23 -14.81 14.97
CA SER A 177 13.51 -14.19 14.60
C SER A 177 14.35 -13.77 15.82
N THR A 178 13.73 -13.52 16.98
CA THR A 178 14.46 -13.24 18.23
C THR A 178 14.89 -14.49 18.99
N VAL A 179 14.13 -15.58 18.91
CA VAL A 179 14.41 -16.81 19.68
C VAL A 179 15.40 -17.71 18.92
N VAL A 180 15.33 -17.72 17.60
CA VAL A 180 16.11 -18.60 16.73
C VAL A 180 17.31 -17.81 16.20
N GLU A 181 18.35 -17.72 17.04
CA GLU A 181 19.57 -16.97 16.76
C GLU A 181 20.33 -17.53 15.54
N GLY A 182 20.85 -16.64 14.69
CA GLY A 182 21.79 -16.95 13.60
C GLY A 182 21.18 -17.38 12.26
N TYR A 183 19.87 -17.57 12.16
CA TYR A 183 19.25 -18.06 10.93
C TYR A 183 18.86 -16.92 9.97
N TRP A 184 19.77 -16.60 9.04
CA TRP A 184 19.54 -15.63 7.96
C TRP A 184 18.28 -15.92 7.12
N ILE A 185 17.91 -17.20 6.98
CA ILE A 185 16.70 -17.64 6.28
C ILE A 185 15.45 -17.07 6.94
N LEU A 186 15.41 -17.06 8.28
CA LEU A 186 14.26 -16.59 9.04
C LEU A 186 14.10 -15.06 8.93
N SER A 187 15.22 -14.32 8.93
CA SER A 187 15.28 -12.89 8.64
C SER A 187 14.74 -12.55 7.24
N PHE A 188 15.12 -13.36 6.24
CA PHE A 188 14.66 -13.20 4.88
C PHE A 188 13.15 -13.46 4.76
N CYS A 189 12.66 -14.54 5.38
CA CYS A 189 11.23 -14.84 5.47
C CYS A 189 10.45 -13.70 6.15
N TYR A 190 10.98 -13.15 7.25
CA TYR A 190 10.38 -12.01 7.94
C TYR A 190 10.24 -10.78 7.03
N THR A 191 11.29 -10.44 6.28
CA THR A 191 11.25 -9.33 5.31
C THR A 191 10.19 -9.55 4.23
N ILE A 192 10.06 -10.78 3.71
CA ILE A 192 9.01 -11.15 2.76
C ILE A 192 7.62 -11.00 3.37
N VAL A 193 7.42 -11.48 4.60
CA VAL A 193 6.14 -11.39 5.31
C VAL A 193 5.73 -9.93 5.51
N ILE A 194 6.65 -9.05 5.93
CA ILE A 194 6.39 -7.62 6.04
C ILE A 194 5.98 -7.04 4.68
N PHE A 195 6.72 -7.37 3.62
CA PHE A 195 6.40 -6.87 2.30
C PHE A 195 4.99 -7.29 1.85
N ILE A 196 4.65 -8.58 1.99
CA ILE A 196 3.32 -9.11 1.68
C ILE A 196 2.26 -8.41 2.53
N PHE A 197 2.48 -8.27 3.84
CA PHE A 197 1.56 -7.56 4.73
C PHE A 197 1.31 -6.14 4.23
N LEU A 198 2.36 -5.40 3.87
CA LEU A 198 2.21 -4.05 3.35
C LEU A 198 1.46 -4.02 1.99
N LEU A 199 1.59 -5.05 1.14
CA LEU A 199 0.83 -5.18 -0.11
C LEU A 199 -0.66 -5.48 0.10
N THR A 200 -1.06 -6.07 1.23
CA THR A 200 -2.47 -6.40 1.49
C THR A 200 -3.38 -5.16 1.55
N ASN A 201 -2.81 -3.96 1.63
CA ASN A 201 -3.57 -2.72 1.41
C ASN A 201 -4.34 -2.70 0.10
N TYR A 202 -3.77 -3.21 -0.98
CA TYR A 202 -4.45 -3.19 -2.27
C TYR A 202 -5.76 -4.00 -2.28
N LEU A 203 -5.92 -4.94 -1.33
CA LEU A 203 -7.11 -5.75 -1.11
C LEU A 203 -8.22 -5.01 -0.31
N ALA A 204 -7.90 -3.87 0.31
CA ALA A 204 -8.88 -3.09 1.09
C ALA A 204 -10.00 -2.50 0.22
N TYR A 205 -9.68 -2.21 -1.04
CA TYR A 205 -10.61 -1.63 -2.00
C TYR A 205 -10.84 -2.62 -3.14
N ASN A 206 -12.03 -3.19 -3.27
CA ASN A 206 -12.36 -4.11 -4.35
C ASN A 206 -13.13 -3.40 -5.47
N ALA A 207 -13.26 -4.06 -6.61
CA ALA A 207 -14.12 -3.59 -7.70
C ALA A 207 -15.59 -3.87 -7.35
N ASP A 208 -16.19 -3.00 -6.56
CA ASP A 208 -17.57 -3.14 -6.07
C ASP A 208 -18.22 -1.77 -5.88
N ASP A 209 -19.44 -1.75 -5.34
CA ASP A 209 -20.21 -0.55 -5.04
C ASP A 209 -19.80 0.06 -3.69
N TYR A 210 -19.56 1.37 -3.71
CA TYR A 210 -19.12 2.15 -2.56
C TYR A 210 -20.10 3.28 -2.24
N LYS A 211 -20.28 3.51 -0.95
CA LYS A 211 -20.88 4.74 -0.43
C LYS A 211 -19.83 5.85 -0.50
N ILE A 212 -20.22 6.95 -1.11
CA ILE A 212 -19.39 8.11 -1.40
C ILE A 212 -19.93 9.29 -0.59
N GLU A 213 -19.02 9.95 0.11
CA GLU A 213 -19.25 11.20 0.82
C GLU A 213 -18.21 12.21 0.32
N ILE A 214 -18.68 13.24 -0.40
CA ILE A 214 -17.82 14.32 -0.91
C ILE A 214 -17.72 15.38 0.17
N LEU A 215 -16.50 15.67 0.63
CA LEU A 215 -16.26 16.57 1.76
C LEU A 215 -15.93 17.99 1.30
N GLU A 216 -15.09 18.14 0.27
CA GLU A 216 -14.66 19.44 -0.25
C GLU A 216 -14.39 19.36 -1.75
N VAL A 217 -14.78 20.40 -2.47
CA VAL A 217 -14.44 20.65 -3.89
C VAL A 217 -13.55 21.89 -3.90
N ASN A 218 -12.27 21.72 -4.25
CA ASN A 218 -11.33 22.84 -4.45
C ASN A 218 -11.17 23.16 -5.93
#